data_AF-A0A7T5UN44-F1
#
_entry.id   AF-A0A7T5UN44-F1
#
_cell.length_a   1.000
_cell.length_b   1.000
_cell.length_c   1.000
_cell.angle_alpha   90.00
_cell.angle_beta   90.00
_cell.angle_gamma   90.00
#
_symmetry.space_group_name_H-M   'P 1'
#
loop_
_entity.id
_entity.type
_entity.pdbx_description
1 polymer ?
#
loop_
_entity_poly.entity_id
_entity_poly.type
_entity_poly.pdbx_seq_one_letter_code
_entity_poly.pdbx_strand_id
1 'polypeptide(L)'
;MAANKLKPQAEQNQWIDLTDAATINIDASLGKKFRVTIAGNRTFTISNVTAGMGFMLRIKQDATGGRTVTFFPTVSWPNNVIPTLSSGANKADTFGFTAQTNNTFDGFVVGQNA
;
A
#
# COMPACT_ATOMS: atom_id res chain seq x y z
N MET A 1 -32.41 3.77 -13.80
CA MET A 1 -30.94 3.67 -13.77
C MET A 1 -30.51 3.88 -12.34
N ALA A 2 -29.88 2.90 -11.69
CA ALA A 2 -29.49 3.03 -10.29
C ALA A 2 -28.37 4.08 -10.18
N ALA A 3 -28.56 5.08 -9.30
CA ALA A 3 -27.50 6.02 -8.99
C ALA A 3 -26.29 5.25 -8.46
N ASN A 4 -25.16 5.31 -9.18
CA ASN A 4 -23.88 4.88 -8.68
C ASN A 4 -23.51 5.80 -7.51
N LYS A 5 -23.96 5.45 -6.30
CA LYS A 5 -23.63 6.18 -5.09
C LYS A 5 -22.17 5.88 -4.76
N LEU A 6 -21.27 6.61 -5.40
CA LEU A 6 -19.87 6.68 -4.99
C LEU A 6 -19.84 6.96 -3.48
N LYS A 7 -18.96 6.28 -2.74
CA LYS A 7 -18.79 6.54 -1.31
C LYS A 7 -18.56 8.04 -1.08
N PRO A 8 -19.08 8.64 0.00
CA PRO A 8 -18.87 10.05 0.29
C PRO A 8 -17.40 10.44 0.17
N GLN A 9 -17.10 11.56 -0.49
CA GLN A 9 -15.73 11.99 -0.80
C GLN A 9 -14.82 12.09 0.45
N ALA A 10 -15.40 12.41 1.60
CA ALA A 10 -14.69 12.48 2.87
C ALA A 10 -14.09 11.13 3.31
N GLU A 11 -14.83 10.03 3.12
CA GLU A 11 -14.39 8.68 3.52
C GLU A 11 -13.31 8.14 2.59
N GLN A 12 -13.29 8.56 1.33
CA GLN A 12 -12.25 8.17 0.37
C GLN A 12 -10.90 8.86 0.62
N ASN A 13 -10.91 10.00 1.31
CA ASN A 13 -9.73 10.82 1.56
C ASN A 13 -9.04 10.54 2.91
N GLN A 14 -9.59 9.66 3.74
CA GLN A 14 -8.99 9.29 5.03
C GLN A 14 -7.95 8.18 4.88
N TRP A 15 -6.93 8.24 5.74
CA TRP A 15 -5.98 7.14 5.89
C TRP A 15 -6.61 6.04 6.75
N ILE A 16 -6.52 4.82 6.25
CA ILE A 16 -6.83 3.62 7.01
C ILE A 16 -5.54 3.13 7.66
N ASP A 17 -5.55 3.07 8.98
CA ASP A 17 -4.45 2.52 9.77
C ASP A 17 -4.49 0.99 9.73
N LEU A 18 -3.47 0.38 9.13
CA LEU A 18 -3.28 -1.06 9.18
C LEU A 18 -2.53 -1.45 10.47
N THR A 19 -2.86 -2.61 11.01
CA THR A 19 -2.16 -3.19 12.14
C THR A 19 -0.82 -3.80 11.70
N ASP A 20 0.27 -3.52 12.43
CA ASP A 20 1.54 -4.21 12.22
C ASP A 20 1.44 -5.67 12.66
N ALA A 21 1.76 -6.57 11.74
CA ALA A 21 1.77 -8.02 11.94
C ALA A 21 2.72 -8.64 10.92
N ALA A 22 3.28 -9.83 11.16
CA ALA A 22 4.21 -10.46 10.23
C ALA A 22 3.71 -10.47 8.77
N THR A 23 2.40 -10.69 8.59
CA THR A 23 1.66 -10.48 7.34
C THR A 23 0.59 -9.41 7.55
N ILE A 24 0.60 -8.38 6.72
CA ILE A 24 -0.33 -7.25 6.78
C ILE A 24 -1.27 -7.30 5.58
N ASN A 25 -2.56 -7.49 5.82
CA ASN A 25 -3.56 -7.53 4.76
C ASN A 25 -4.11 -6.15 4.44
N ILE A 26 -4.10 -5.79 3.16
CA ILE A 26 -4.79 -4.61 2.62
C ILE A 26 -6.14 -5.07 2.09
N ASP A 27 -7.22 -4.65 2.74
CA ASP A 27 -8.57 -4.83 2.20
C ASP A 27 -8.96 -3.62 1.33
N ALA A 28 -8.88 -3.80 0.01
CA ALA A 28 -9.12 -2.72 -0.95
C ALA A 28 -10.58 -2.24 -1.00
N SER A 29 -11.50 -2.98 -0.33
CA SER A 29 -12.89 -2.55 -0.16
C SER A 29 -13.05 -1.47 0.91
N LEU A 30 -12.14 -1.36 1.87
CA LEU A 30 -12.25 -0.41 2.99
C LEU A 30 -11.94 1.02 2.55
N GLY A 31 -10.99 1.20 1.63
CA GLY A 31 -10.61 2.54 1.17
C GLY A 31 -9.57 2.55 0.05
N LYS A 32 -8.92 3.70 -0.12
CA LYS A 32 -7.93 3.96 -1.19
C LYS A 32 -6.59 4.45 -0.67
N LYS A 33 -6.46 4.67 0.64
CA LYS A 33 -5.25 5.21 1.27
C LYS A 33 -5.01 4.44 2.57
N PHE A 34 -3.93 3.69 2.61
CA PHE A 34 -3.57 2.85 3.76
C PHE A 34 -2.23 3.27 4.32
N ARG A 35 -2.06 3.21 5.63
CA ARG A 35 -0.76 3.46 6.25
C ARG A 35 -0.45 2.46 7.37
N VAL A 36 0.84 2.22 7.58
CA VAL A 36 1.32 1.39 8.69
C VAL A 36 2.70 1.86 9.15
N THR A 37 2.96 1.69 10.45
CA THR A 37 4.32 1.75 11.00
C THR A 37 4.78 0.32 11.26
N ILE A 38 5.89 -0.09 10.67
CA ILE A 38 6.39 -1.48 10.76
C ILE A 38 7.48 -1.60 11.81
N ALA A 39 7.38 -2.62 12.67
CA ALA A 39 8.36 -2.91 13.74
C ALA A 39 9.27 -4.11 13.45
N GLY A 40 9.25 -4.61 12.21
CA GLY A 40 10.01 -5.75 11.76
C GLY A 40 9.91 -5.89 10.25
N ASN A 41 10.46 -6.97 9.69
CA ASN A 41 10.26 -7.28 8.28
C ASN A 41 8.84 -7.82 8.09
N ARG A 42 8.14 -7.34 7.04
CA ARG A 42 6.70 -7.61 6.84
C ARG A 42 6.39 -8.04 5.42
N THR A 43 5.38 -8.87 5.29
CA THR A 43 4.80 -9.22 3.99
C THR A 43 3.43 -8.58 3.87
N PHE A 44 3.15 -7.96 2.73
CA PHE A 44 1.80 -7.46 2.43
C PHE A 44 1.02 -8.48 1.61
N THR A 45 -0.25 -8.65 1.95
CA THR A 45 -1.26 -9.29 1.10
C THR A 45 -2.32 -8.28 0.73
N ILE A 46 -3.10 -8.58 -0.31
CA ILE A 46 -4.22 -7.76 -0.71
C ILE A 46 -5.44 -8.63 -0.98
N SER A 47 -6.62 -8.08 -0.65
CA SER A 47 -7.91 -8.74 -0.78
C SER A 47 -8.96 -7.75 -1.30
N ASN A 48 -10.06 -8.28 -1.84
CA ASN A 48 -11.21 -7.51 -2.33
C ASN A 48 -10.86 -6.43 -3.36
N VAL A 49 -9.87 -6.71 -4.20
CA VAL A 49 -9.46 -5.83 -5.29
C VAL A 49 -10.06 -6.29 -6.61
N THR A 50 -10.44 -5.32 -7.42
CA THR A 50 -10.97 -5.53 -8.77
C THR A 50 -10.12 -4.76 -9.76
N ALA A 51 -10.07 -5.24 -11.01
CA ALA A 51 -9.40 -4.55 -12.09
C ALA A 51 -9.79 -3.05 -12.16
N GLY A 52 -8.81 -2.19 -12.39
CA GLY A 52 -8.95 -0.73 -12.44
C GLY A 52 -8.91 -0.02 -11.09
N MET A 53 -8.92 -0.73 -9.95
CA MET A 53 -8.81 -0.09 -8.64
C MET A 53 -7.41 0.47 -8.41
N GLY A 54 -7.33 1.76 -8.08
CA GLY A 54 -6.12 2.41 -7.60
C GLY A 54 -6.12 2.62 -6.09
N PHE A 55 -4.97 2.50 -5.42
CA PHE A 55 -4.81 2.86 -4.01
C PHE A 55 -3.38 3.28 -3.67
N MET A 56 -3.20 3.93 -2.52
CA MET A 56 -1.92 4.33 -1.95
C MET A 56 -1.62 3.54 -0.67
N LEU A 57 -0.35 3.22 -0.47
CA LEU A 57 0.18 2.63 0.76
C LEU A 57 1.35 3.47 1.27
N ARG A 58 1.25 3.99 2.49
CA ARG A 58 2.33 4.68 3.18
C ARG A 58 2.92 3.78 4.28
N ILE A 59 4.20 3.46 4.17
CA ILE A 59 4.90 2.59 5.11
C ILE A 59 5.90 3.46 5.87
N LYS A 60 5.86 3.41 7.20
CA LYS A 60 6.80 4.12 8.08
C LYS A 60 7.66 3.11 8.85
N GLN A 61 8.96 3.35 8.93
CA GLN A 61 9.88 2.64 9.81
C GLN A 61 9.55 2.89 11.29
N ASP A 62 9.87 1.92 12.15
CA ASP A 62 9.90 2.13 13.59
C ASP A 62 11.02 3.12 14.01
N ALA A 63 11.18 3.31 15.31
CA ALA A 63 12.19 4.21 15.88
C ALA A 63 13.64 3.72 15.68
N THR A 64 13.85 2.50 15.16
CA THR A 64 15.18 1.95 14.87
C THR A 64 15.51 2.06 13.38
N GLY A 65 14.55 1.76 12.51
CA GLY A 65 14.78 1.62 11.08
C GLY A 65 15.35 0.26 10.68
N GLY A 66 15.74 0.14 9.42
CA GLY A 66 16.35 -1.06 8.86
C GLY A 66 15.37 -2.19 8.56
N ARG A 67 14.05 -1.93 8.52
CA ARG A 67 13.03 -2.92 8.19
C ARG A 67 12.82 -2.99 6.69
N THR A 68 12.51 -4.18 6.19
CA THR A 68 12.17 -4.42 4.78
C THR A 68 10.75 -4.95 4.64
N VAL A 69 10.21 -4.85 3.43
CA VAL A 69 8.89 -5.40 3.11
C VAL A 69 8.91 -6.24 1.85
N THR A 70 8.03 -7.21 1.80
CA THR A 70 7.68 -7.94 0.59
C THR A 70 6.27 -7.53 0.19
N PHE A 71 6.12 -6.98 -1.02
CA PHE A 71 4.80 -6.65 -1.57
C PHE A 71 4.08 -7.92 -2.04
N PHE A 72 2.76 -7.86 -2.14
CA PHE A 72 1.93 -8.94 -2.69
C PHE A 72 2.36 -9.29 -4.13
N PRO A 73 2.08 -10.50 -4.62
CA PRO A 73 2.63 -10.99 -5.88
C PRO A 73 2.12 -10.24 -7.11
N THR A 74 2.90 -10.30 -8.20
CA THR A 74 2.59 -9.76 -9.54
C THR A 74 2.40 -8.24 -9.63
N VAL A 75 3.13 -7.49 -8.79
CA VAL A 75 3.35 -6.06 -9.01
C VAL A 75 4.44 -5.87 -10.06
N SER A 76 4.09 -5.26 -11.18
CA SER A 76 5.03 -4.75 -12.17
C SER A 76 5.55 -3.40 -11.69
N TRP A 77 6.85 -3.34 -11.43
CA TRP A 77 7.53 -2.10 -11.03
C TRP A 77 8.30 -1.51 -12.22
N PRO A 78 8.55 -0.19 -12.23
CA PRO A 78 9.39 0.44 -13.25
C PRO A 78 10.73 -0.27 -13.40
N ASN A 79 11.12 -0.58 -14.63
CA ASN A 79 12.35 -1.31 -14.97
C ASN A 79 12.46 -2.71 -14.34
N ASN A 80 11.35 -3.32 -13.90
CA ASN A 80 11.31 -4.58 -13.16
C ASN A 80 12.11 -4.57 -11.85
N VAL A 81 12.28 -3.40 -11.23
CA VAL A 81 13.01 -3.23 -9.97
C VAL A 81 12.03 -3.01 -8.82
N ILE A 82 12.00 -3.94 -7.86
CA ILE A 82 11.20 -3.78 -6.64
C ILE A 82 11.83 -2.63 -5.81
N PRO A 83 11.05 -1.60 -5.45
CA PRO A 83 11.55 -0.52 -4.60
C PRO A 83 11.97 -1.02 -3.22
N THR A 84 13.08 -0.48 -2.73
CA THR A 84 13.51 -0.65 -1.34
C THR A 84 12.89 0.42 -0.45
N LEU A 85 12.61 0.07 0.81
CA LEU A 85 12.24 1.05 1.82
C LEU A 85 13.46 1.86 2.24
N SER A 86 13.22 3.12 2.59
CA SER A 86 14.16 3.92 3.35
C SER A 86 14.42 3.25 4.69
N SER A 87 15.70 3.10 5.05
CA SER A 87 16.12 2.36 6.23
C SER A 87 16.27 3.22 7.49
N GLY A 88 16.15 4.55 7.40
CA GLY A 88 16.28 5.42 8.55
C GLY A 88 15.14 5.27 9.56
N ALA A 89 15.44 5.45 10.84
CA ALA A 89 14.42 5.52 11.89
C ALA A 89 13.33 6.54 11.53
N ASN A 90 12.07 6.17 11.75
CA ASN A 90 10.88 6.98 11.47
C ASN A 90 10.69 7.42 10.00
N LYS A 91 11.53 6.97 9.07
CA LYS A 91 11.38 7.32 7.65
C LYS A 91 10.15 6.68 7.04
N ALA A 92 9.50 7.41 6.16
CA ALA A 92 8.31 6.93 5.46
C ALA A 92 8.48 6.95 3.95
N ASP A 93 7.96 5.90 3.32
CA ASP A 93 7.87 5.76 1.88
C ASP A 93 6.40 5.57 1.49
N THR A 94 6.01 6.10 0.35
CA THR A 94 4.64 6.02 -0.18
C THR A 94 4.66 5.39 -1.56
N PHE A 95 3.83 4.37 -1.73
CA PHE A 95 3.68 3.62 -2.96
C PHE A 95 2.25 3.77 -3.49
N GLY A 96 2.12 3.84 -4.81
CA GLY A 96 0.85 3.78 -5.52
C GLY A 96 0.71 2.43 -6.20
N PHE A 97 -0.52 1.95 -6.31
CA PHE A 97 -0.83 0.71 -7.02
C PHE A 97 -2.08 0.91 -7.88
N THR A 98 -2.07 0.33 -9.07
CA THR A 98 -3.25 0.19 -9.93
C THR A 98 -3.42 -1.28 -10.30
N ALA A 99 -4.57 -1.86 -10.01
CA ALA A 99 -4.87 -3.24 -10.36
C ALA A 99 -5.13 -3.36 -11.88
N GLN A 100 -4.30 -4.13 -12.60
CA GLN A 100 -4.55 -4.48 -14.00
C GLN A 100 -5.60 -5.59 -14.11
N THR A 101 -5.53 -6.56 -13.20
CA THR A 101 -6.52 -7.63 -13.01
C THR A 101 -6.86 -7.74 -11.53
N ASN A 102 -7.60 -8.77 -11.11
CA ASN A 102 -7.87 -8.99 -9.68
C ASN A 102 -6.62 -9.37 -8.89
N ASN A 103 -5.53 -9.80 -9.55
CA ASN A 103 -4.32 -10.24 -8.86
C ASN A 103 -3.05 -9.56 -9.36
N THR A 104 -3.04 -8.89 -10.52
CA THR A 104 -1.85 -8.23 -11.09
C THR A 104 -1.93 -6.71 -11.00
N PHE A 105 -0.78 -6.05 -10.82
CA PHE A 105 -0.73 -4.62 -10.49
C PHE A 105 0.38 -3.87 -11.20
N ASP A 106 0.14 -2.61 -11.52
CA ASP A 106 1.20 -1.62 -11.73
C ASP A 106 1.57 -0.98 -10.38
N GLY A 107 2.85 -0.95 -10.05
CA GLY A 107 3.39 -0.33 -8.84
C GLY A 107 4.16 0.95 -9.15
N PHE A 108 4.04 1.95 -8.27
CA PHE A 108 4.68 3.26 -8.41
C PHE A 108 5.34 3.68 -7.10
N VAL A 109 6.52 4.29 -7.18
CA VAL A 109 7.11 5.02 -6.06
C VAL A 109 6.57 6.45 -6.12
N VAL A 110 5.78 6.85 -5.12
CA VAL A 110 5.15 8.19 -5.06
C VAL A 110 6.01 9.15 -4.25
N GLY A 111 6.63 8.66 -3.18
CA GLY A 111 7.56 9.43 -2.36
C GLY A 111 8.42 8.50 -1.52
N GLN A 112 9.65 8.92 -1.22
CA GLN A 112 10.64 8.11 -0.51
C GLN A 112 11.40 8.97 0.49
N ASN A 113 11.82 8.39 1.61
CA ASN A 113 12.65 9.01 2.65
C ASN A 113 12.07 10.27 3.33
N ALA A 114 10.74 10.35 3.42
CA ALA A 114 10.06 11.42 4.15
C ALA A 114 10.34 11.32 5.66
#